data_AF-A0A6P0XUD8-F1
#
_entry.id   AF-A0A6P0XUD8-F1
#
_cell.length_a   1.000
_cell.length_b   1.000
_cell.length_c   1.000
_cell.angle_alpha   90.00
_cell.angle_beta   90.00
_cell.angle_gamma   90.00
#
_symmetry.space_group_name_H-M   'P 1'
#
loop_
_entity.id
_entity.type
_entity.pdbx_description
1 polymer ?
#
loop_
_entity_poly.entity_id
_entity_poly.type
_entity_poly.pdbx_seq_one_letter_code
_entity_poly.pdbx_strand_id
1 'polypeptide(L)'
;MVVKPNWLRVKAPQWQRVGNVKEILRDLNLNTVCEEASCPNIGECFNAGTATFLIMGPACTRACPYCDIDFEKKPLALDTTEPERLAEAVKRLKLNHVVITSVNRDDLMDGGATQFAKCISQVRETSPQTSIEVLIPDLCGNWQALEIILQAKPEVLNHNTESVKRLYR
;
A
#
# COMPACT_ATOMS: atom_id res chain seq x y z
N MET A 1 8.80 -26.49 -9.50
CA MET A 1 9.01 -25.54 -8.39
C MET A 1 10.50 -25.39 -8.15
N VAL A 2 11.03 -24.16 -8.22
CA VAL A 2 12.44 -23.89 -7.93
C VAL A 2 12.62 -23.85 -6.41
N VAL A 3 13.61 -24.56 -5.88
CA VAL A 3 13.89 -24.58 -4.44
C VAL A 3 14.51 -23.25 -4.03
N LYS A 4 13.94 -22.58 -3.01
CA LYS A 4 14.51 -21.34 -2.48
C LYS A 4 15.91 -21.60 -1.89
N PRO A 5 16.93 -20.83 -2.27
CA PRO A 5 18.29 -20.99 -1.77
C PRO A 5 18.36 -20.63 -0.27
N ASN A 6 19.39 -21.13 0.42
CA ASN A 6 19.49 -21.01 1.88
C ASN A 6 19.56 -19.54 2.35
N TRP A 7 20.23 -18.67 1.61
CA TRP A 7 20.34 -17.24 1.95
C TRP A 7 19.02 -16.45 1.81
N LEU A 8 18.00 -16.99 1.14
CA LEU A 8 16.69 -16.35 0.95
C LEU A 8 15.69 -16.75 2.04
N ARG A 9 16.11 -17.56 3.03
CA ARG A 9 15.23 -18.03 4.11
C ARG A 9 15.33 -17.08 5.29
N VAL A 10 14.18 -16.55 5.72
CA VAL A 10 14.07 -15.74 6.93
C VAL A 10 13.55 -16.58 8.10
N LYS A 11 13.82 -16.14 9.33
CA LYS A 11 13.17 -16.70 10.52
C LYS A 11 11.68 -16.35 10.48
N ALA A 12 10.84 -17.29 10.92
CA ALA A 12 9.41 -17.03 11.02
C ALA A 12 9.15 -15.81 11.92
N PRO A 13 8.25 -14.89 11.53
CA PRO A 13 7.98 -13.69 12.30
C PRO A 13 7.41 -14.03 13.68
N GLN A 14 7.73 -13.21 14.68
CA GLN A 14 7.21 -13.39 16.04
C GLN A 14 5.69 -13.17 16.07
N TRP A 15 4.95 -14.23 16.42
CA TRP A 15 3.48 -14.26 16.40
C TRP A 15 2.81 -13.16 17.24
N GLN A 16 3.41 -12.81 18.38
CA GLN A 16 2.82 -11.91 19.36
C GLN A 16 2.56 -10.49 18.84
N ARG A 17 3.46 -9.92 18.01
CA ARG A 17 3.28 -8.59 17.43
C ARG A 17 2.49 -8.63 16.12
N VAL A 18 2.72 -9.63 15.27
CA VAL A 18 1.98 -9.78 14.00
C VAL A 18 0.49 -10.06 14.24
N GLY A 19 0.15 -10.79 15.31
CA GLY A 19 -1.24 -11.06 15.68
C GLY A 19 -2.06 -9.81 15.97
N ASN A 20 -1.52 -8.89 16.78
CA ASN A 20 -2.19 -7.62 17.09
C ASN A 20 -2.40 -6.76 15.83
N VAL A 21 -1.39 -6.69 14.96
CA VAL A 21 -1.52 -5.95 13.70
C VAL A 21 -2.62 -6.54 12.82
N LYS A 22 -2.66 -7.86 12.68
CA LYS A 22 -3.70 -8.60 11.96
C LYS A 22 -5.10 -8.28 12.45
N GLU A 23 -5.28 -8.23 13.77
CA GLU A 23 -6.56 -7.92 14.39
C GLU A 23 -6.98 -6.47 14.07
N ILE A 24 -6.07 -5.51 14.17
CA ILE A 24 -6.35 -4.10 13.84
C ILE A 24 -6.73 -3.94 12.36
N LEU A 25 -6.01 -4.58 11.44
CA LEU A 25 -6.29 -4.49 10.01
C LEU A 25 -7.67 -5.07 9.67
N ARG A 26 -8.05 -6.18 10.29
CA ARG A 26 -9.37 -6.79 10.14
C ARG A 26 -10.48 -5.94 10.75
N ASP A 27 -10.27 -5.43 11.96
CA ASP A 27 -11.22 -4.54 12.65
C ASP A 27 -11.52 -3.28 11.82
N LEU A 28 -10.49 -2.71 11.20
CA LEU A 28 -10.60 -1.51 10.37
C LEU A 28 -10.93 -1.80 8.90
N ASN A 29 -11.15 -3.06 8.52
CA ASN A 29 -11.43 -3.49 7.14
C ASN A 29 -10.46 -2.84 6.13
N LEU A 30 -9.15 -3.03 6.37
CA LEU A 30 -8.05 -2.51 5.55
C LEU A 30 -7.23 -3.66 4.96
N ASN A 31 -6.66 -3.40 3.78
CA ASN A 31 -5.73 -4.32 3.13
C ASN A 31 -4.28 -3.81 3.30
N THR A 32 -3.33 -4.74 3.37
CA THR A 32 -1.90 -4.39 3.36
C THR A 32 -1.15 -5.25 2.36
N VAL A 33 -0.20 -4.67 1.63
CA VAL A 33 0.71 -5.46 0.77
C VAL A 33 1.51 -6.45 1.61
N CYS A 34 1.76 -6.13 2.88
CA CYS A 34 2.44 -7.02 3.80
C CYS A 34 1.75 -8.39 3.92
N GLU A 35 0.41 -8.41 3.92
CA GLU A 35 -0.39 -9.64 3.99
C GLU A 35 -0.68 -10.22 2.61
N GLU A 36 -1.17 -9.39 1.68
CA GLU A 36 -1.56 -9.84 0.34
C GLU A 36 -0.38 -10.44 -0.43
N ALA A 37 0.82 -9.86 -0.30
CA ALA A 37 2.02 -10.34 -0.99
C ALA A 37 2.87 -11.32 -0.15
N SER A 38 2.32 -11.88 0.93
CA SER A 38 3.00 -12.85 1.80
C SER A 38 4.40 -12.41 2.23
N CYS A 39 4.54 -11.14 2.66
CA CYS A 39 5.84 -10.51 2.84
C CYS A 39 6.67 -11.19 3.95
N PRO A 40 7.89 -11.68 3.67
CA PRO A 40 8.75 -12.30 4.67
C PRO A 40 9.25 -11.31 5.75
N ASN A 41 9.20 -10.01 5.46
CA ASN A 41 9.75 -8.94 6.32
C ASN A 41 8.71 -8.34 7.27
N ILE A 42 7.47 -8.82 7.24
CA ILE A 42 6.33 -8.25 7.97
C ILE A 42 6.62 -8.00 9.46
N GLY A 43 7.28 -8.95 10.14
CA GLY A 43 7.61 -8.83 11.55
C GLY A 43 8.67 -7.76 11.84
N GLU A 44 9.64 -7.60 10.95
CA GLU A 44 10.72 -6.61 11.08
C GLU A 44 10.20 -5.19 10.81
N CYS A 45 9.44 -5.00 9.73
CA CYS A 45 8.86 -3.71 9.38
C CYS A 45 7.96 -3.17 10.48
N PHE A 46 7.04 -4.00 11.00
CA PHE A 46 6.17 -3.57 12.09
C PHE A 46 6.95 -3.28 13.37
N ASN A 47 8.01 -4.04 13.64
CA ASN A 47 8.87 -3.79 14.81
C ASN A 47 9.62 -2.45 14.71
N ALA A 48 9.94 -2.00 13.49
CA ALA A 48 10.52 -0.68 13.22
C ALA A 48 9.46 0.45 13.21
N GLY A 49 8.17 0.13 13.39
CA GLY A 49 7.08 1.08 13.30
C GLY A 49 6.80 1.51 11.86
N THR A 50 6.82 0.56 10.93
CA THR A 50 6.52 0.78 9.51
C THR A 50 5.51 -0.23 8.98
N ALA A 51 4.62 0.24 8.11
CA ALA A 51 3.63 -0.58 7.43
C ALA A 51 3.37 -0.07 6.02
N THR A 52 2.97 -0.97 5.12
CA THR A 52 2.54 -0.64 3.77
C THR A 52 1.07 -0.99 3.57
N PHE A 53 0.22 0.02 3.45
CA PHE A 53 -1.22 -0.14 3.23
C PHE A 53 -1.53 -0.21 1.74
N LEU A 54 -2.43 -1.12 1.36
CA LEU A 54 -2.95 -1.25 0.00
C LEU A 54 -4.35 -0.64 -0.06
N ILE A 55 -4.46 0.58 -0.58
CA ILE A 55 -5.74 1.28 -0.72
C ILE A 55 -6.47 0.87 -2.00
N MET A 56 -7.78 1.08 -2.02
CA MET A 56 -8.68 0.84 -3.16
C MET A 56 -8.78 -0.63 -3.61
N GLY A 57 -8.22 -1.55 -2.82
CA GLY A 57 -8.20 -2.99 -3.07
C GLY A 57 -9.47 -3.73 -2.60
N PRO A 58 -9.42 -5.07 -2.47
CA PRO A 58 -8.20 -5.89 -2.56
C PRO A 58 -7.73 -6.18 -4.00
N ALA A 59 -8.61 -6.11 -5.00
CA ALA A 59 -8.29 -6.53 -6.37
C ALA A 59 -7.98 -5.37 -7.33
N CYS A 60 -7.09 -5.63 -8.29
CA CYS A 60 -6.57 -4.67 -9.26
C CYS A 60 -7.26 -4.77 -10.63
N THR A 61 -7.39 -3.64 -11.34
CA THR A 61 -7.88 -3.62 -12.74
C THR A 61 -6.87 -4.13 -13.77
N ARG A 62 -5.65 -4.51 -13.33
CA ARG A 62 -4.55 -4.99 -14.18
C ARG A 62 -3.99 -6.29 -13.61
N ALA A 63 -3.45 -7.14 -14.49
CA ALA A 63 -2.93 -8.46 -14.15
C ALA A 63 -1.42 -8.55 -14.46
N CYS A 64 -0.60 -7.86 -13.66
CA CYS A 64 0.86 -7.90 -13.82
C CYS A 64 1.38 -9.33 -13.50
N PRO A 65 2.13 -9.99 -14.40
CA PRO A 65 2.50 -11.41 -14.22
C PRO A 65 3.36 -11.74 -12.99
N TYR A 66 3.98 -10.73 -12.37
CA TYR A 66 4.81 -10.87 -11.17
C TYR A 66 4.08 -10.50 -9.88
N CYS A 67 2.88 -9.91 -9.99
CA CYS A 67 2.14 -9.37 -8.85
C CYS A 67 1.26 -10.45 -8.23
N ASP A 68 1.25 -10.51 -6.89
CA ASP A 68 0.45 -11.48 -6.11
C ASP A 68 -0.94 -10.93 -5.74
N ILE A 69 -1.26 -9.71 -6.19
CA ILE A 69 -2.57 -9.08 -5.97
C ILE A 69 -3.55 -9.60 -7.01
N ASP A 70 -4.76 -9.98 -6.54
CA ASP A 70 -5.83 -10.48 -7.39
C ASP A 70 -6.23 -9.50 -8.49
N PHE A 71 -6.58 -10.05 -9.66
CA PHE A 71 -7.12 -9.30 -10.79
C PHE A 71 -8.65 -9.37 -10.80
N GLU A 72 -9.30 -8.21 -10.93
CA GLU A 72 -10.74 -8.13 -11.09
C GLU A 72 -11.08 -7.16 -12.24
N LYS A 73 -11.91 -7.63 -13.17
CA LYS A 73 -12.30 -6.83 -14.34
C LYS A 73 -13.32 -5.75 -13.98
N LYS A 74 -14.13 -6.00 -12.94
CA LYS A 74 -15.12 -5.06 -12.43
C LYS A 74 -14.81 -4.75 -10.97
N PRO A 75 -13.95 -3.75 -10.68
CA PRO A 75 -13.58 -3.43 -9.31
C PRO A 75 -14.80 -2.98 -8.52
N LEU A 76 -14.72 -3.14 -7.20
CA LEU A 76 -15.72 -2.61 -6.28
C LEU A 76 -15.74 -1.06 -6.33
N ALA A 77 -16.88 -0.49 -5.92
CA ALA A 77 -16.99 0.95 -5.76
C ALA A 77 -15.90 1.47 -4.79
N LEU A 78 -15.35 2.64 -5.08
CA LEU A 78 -14.36 3.28 -4.22
C LEU A 78 -14.99 3.56 -2.85
N ASP A 79 -14.37 3.03 -1.80
CA ASP A 79 -14.75 3.32 -0.43
C ASP A 79 -14.17 4.68 0.01
N THR A 80 -15.02 5.68 0.15
CA THR A 80 -14.60 7.04 0.52
C THR A 80 -14.19 7.16 1.99
N THR A 81 -14.49 6.17 2.83
CA THR A 81 -14.18 6.16 4.28
C THR A 81 -12.86 5.44 4.60
N GLU A 82 -12.27 4.74 3.64
CA GLU A 82 -10.96 4.08 3.76
C GLU A 82 -9.84 5.01 4.28
N PRO A 83 -9.73 6.30 3.86
CA PRO A 83 -8.70 7.21 4.37
C PRO A 83 -8.73 7.41 5.89
N GLU A 84 -9.93 7.49 6.47
CA GLU A 84 -10.13 7.68 7.92
C GLU A 84 -9.69 6.44 8.69
N ARG A 85 -10.07 5.26 8.18
CA ARG A 85 -9.68 3.98 8.79
C ARG A 85 -8.17 3.74 8.68
N LEU A 86 -7.54 4.08 7.55
CA LEU A 86 -6.09 4.00 7.38
C LEU A 86 -5.38 4.89 8.40
N ALA A 87 -5.82 6.14 8.56
CA ALA A 87 -5.26 7.07 9.52
C ALA A 87 -5.41 6.57 10.97
N GLU A 88 -6.56 6.00 11.32
CA GLU A 88 -6.78 5.36 12.61
C GLU A 88 -5.85 4.14 12.81
N ALA A 89 -5.61 3.33 11.78
CA ALA A 89 -4.66 2.22 11.85
C ALA A 89 -3.24 2.72 12.13
N VAL A 90 -2.78 3.76 11.41
CA VAL A 90 -1.47 4.39 11.60
C VAL A 90 -1.30 4.85 13.05
N LYS A 91 -2.33 5.50 13.61
CA LYS A 91 -2.35 5.96 15.00
C LYS A 91 -2.32 4.81 16.01
N ARG A 92 -3.19 3.79 15.85
CA ARG A 92 -3.26 2.62 16.75
C ARG A 92 -1.95 1.83 16.76
N LEU A 93 -1.33 1.69 15.61
CA LEU A 93 -0.06 0.99 15.42
C LEU A 93 1.16 1.83 15.81
N LYS A 94 0.98 3.14 16.05
CA LYS A 94 2.04 4.10 16.40
C LYS A 94 3.19 4.06 15.39
N LEU A 95 2.86 4.09 14.10
CA LEU A 95 3.86 4.02 13.04
C LEU A 95 4.68 5.31 12.98
N ASN A 96 6.00 5.17 12.83
CA ASN A 96 6.91 6.29 12.56
C ASN A 96 6.93 6.66 11.08
N HIS A 97 6.68 5.65 10.23
CA HIS A 97 6.67 5.79 8.78
C HIS A 97 5.55 4.92 8.20
N VAL A 98 4.78 5.48 7.27
CA VAL A 98 3.74 4.73 6.55
C VAL A 98 4.00 4.82 5.06
N VAL A 99 3.92 3.67 4.39
CA VAL A 99 3.87 3.60 2.93
C VAL A 99 2.41 3.39 2.52
N ILE A 100 1.89 4.25 1.65
CA ILE A 100 0.56 4.12 1.07
C ILE A 100 0.76 3.73 -0.39
N THR A 101 0.24 2.57 -0.78
CA THR A 101 0.23 2.10 -2.16
C THR A 101 -1.18 1.72 -2.55
N SER A 102 -1.45 1.58 -3.84
CA SER A 102 -2.76 1.16 -4.30
C SER A 102 -2.70 0.07 -5.35
N VAL A 103 -3.86 -0.55 -5.59
CA VAL A 103 -4.12 -1.22 -6.85
C VAL A 103 -4.29 -0.19 -7.98
N ASN A 104 -4.21 -0.63 -9.23
CA ASN A 104 -4.68 0.20 -10.35
C ASN A 104 -6.20 0.29 -10.33
N ARG A 105 -6.71 1.50 -10.57
CA ARG A 105 -8.13 1.85 -10.66
C ARG A 105 -8.39 2.60 -11.96
N ASP A 106 -8.22 1.89 -13.07
CA ASP A 106 -8.42 2.45 -14.42
C ASP A 106 -9.90 2.86 -14.68
N ASP A 107 -10.82 2.45 -13.80
CA ASP A 107 -12.23 2.86 -13.80
C ASP A 107 -12.47 4.25 -13.21
N LEU A 108 -11.51 4.81 -12.46
CA LEU A 108 -11.58 6.15 -11.88
C LEU A 108 -10.92 7.18 -12.79
N MET A 109 -11.55 8.36 -12.91
CA MET A 109 -11.11 9.43 -13.81
C MET A 109 -9.70 9.95 -13.49
N ASP A 110 -9.33 9.99 -12.22
CA ASP A 110 -8.02 10.44 -11.72
C ASP A 110 -7.11 9.27 -11.31
N GLY A 111 -7.48 8.03 -11.66
CA GLY A 111 -6.76 6.82 -11.27
C GLY A 111 -6.67 6.60 -9.75
N GLY A 112 -7.48 7.31 -8.95
CA GLY A 112 -7.45 7.24 -7.48
C GLY A 112 -6.51 8.26 -6.81
N ALA A 113 -5.94 9.21 -7.55
CA ALA A 113 -5.07 10.24 -6.98
C ALA A 113 -5.71 11.04 -5.83
N THR A 114 -6.99 11.37 -5.94
CA THR A 114 -7.74 12.04 -4.86
C THR A 114 -7.82 11.17 -3.61
N GLN A 115 -7.90 9.85 -3.74
CA GLN A 115 -7.90 8.93 -2.59
C GLN A 115 -6.55 8.95 -1.87
N PHE A 116 -5.44 8.91 -2.61
CA PHE A 116 -4.10 9.09 -2.04
C PHE A 116 -3.99 10.40 -1.26
N ALA A 117 -4.40 11.52 -1.86
CA ALA A 117 -4.36 12.83 -1.22
C ALA A 117 -5.18 12.88 0.08
N LYS A 118 -6.37 12.26 0.09
CA LYS A 118 -7.20 12.12 1.31
C LYS A 118 -6.52 11.29 2.38
N CYS A 119 -5.91 10.15 2.03
CA CYS A 119 -5.16 9.32 2.99
C CYS A 119 -4.00 10.09 3.60
N ILE A 120 -3.22 10.81 2.79
CA ILE A 120 -2.10 11.65 3.27
C ILE A 120 -2.61 12.70 4.26
N SER A 121 -3.68 13.42 3.90
CA SER A 121 -4.27 14.46 4.76
C SER A 121 -4.74 13.88 6.10
N GLN A 122 -5.46 12.76 6.08
CA GLN A 122 -6.00 12.14 7.28
C GLN A 122 -4.91 11.58 8.21
N VAL A 123 -3.86 10.97 7.63
CA VAL A 123 -2.71 10.51 8.42
C VAL A 123 -2.00 11.71 9.07
N ARG A 124 -1.81 12.80 8.33
CA ARG A 124 -1.12 13.99 8.83
C ARG A 124 -1.90 14.68 9.95
N GLU A 125 -3.23 14.67 9.88
CA GLU A 125 -4.10 15.20 10.94
C GLU A 125 -4.04 14.34 12.21
N THR A 126 -4.16 13.02 12.08
CA THR A 126 -4.24 12.11 13.23
C THR A 126 -2.88 11.76 13.84
N SER A 127 -1.83 11.77 13.02
CA SER A 127 -0.47 11.31 13.35
C SER A 127 0.58 12.26 12.74
N PRO A 128 0.67 13.51 13.19
CA PRO A 128 1.48 14.57 12.54
C PRO A 128 2.99 14.33 12.55
N GLN A 129 3.48 13.38 13.35
CA GLN A 129 4.89 13.00 13.41
C GLN A 129 5.24 11.83 12.48
N THR A 130 4.24 11.16 11.92
CA THR A 130 4.45 10.02 11.02
C THR A 130 4.83 10.54 9.64
N SER A 131 5.95 10.06 9.12
CA SER A 131 6.36 10.33 7.73
C SER A 131 5.59 9.45 6.75
N ILE A 132 5.31 9.98 5.56
CA ILE A 132 4.42 9.36 4.58
C ILE A 132 5.18 9.19 3.26
N GLU A 133 5.33 7.94 2.83
CA GLU A 133 5.72 7.58 1.47
C GLU A 133 4.49 7.16 0.68
N VAL A 134 4.43 7.53 -0.60
CA VAL A 134 3.47 6.97 -1.54
C VAL A 134 4.19 6.14 -2.59
N LEU A 135 3.71 4.93 -2.83
CA LEU A 135 4.08 4.11 -3.98
C LEU A 135 2.90 4.10 -4.95
N ILE A 136 3.02 4.86 -6.03
CA ILE A 136 1.90 5.12 -6.94
C ILE A 136 1.92 4.22 -8.18
N PRO A 137 0.74 3.91 -8.74
CA PRO A 137 0.65 3.39 -10.11
C PRO A 137 1.17 4.43 -11.12
N ASP A 138 1.23 4.04 -12.40
CA ASP A 138 1.63 4.96 -13.48
C ASP A 138 0.62 6.07 -13.76
N LEU A 139 -0.58 6.00 -13.16
CA LEU A 139 -1.72 6.90 -13.37
C LEU A 139 -2.08 7.05 -14.86
N CYS A 140 -1.74 6.06 -15.70
CA CYS A 140 -1.82 6.16 -17.16
C CYS A 140 -1.10 7.39 -17.76
N GLY A 141 -0.08 7.94 -17.08
CA GLY A 141 0.60 9.17 -17.48
C GLY A 141 -0.23 10.44 -17.27
N ASN A 142 -1.27 10.41 -16.43
CA ASN A 142 -2.09 11.56 -16.10
C ASN A 142 -1.32 12.52 -15.16
N TRP A 143 -0.79 13.60 -15.72
CA TRP A 143 -0.03 14.61 -14.98
C TRP A 143 -0.88 15.38 -13.96
N GLN A 144 -2.16 15.59 -14.24
CA GLN A 144 -3.07 16.25 -13.29
C GLN A 144 -3.32 15.36 -12.06
N ALA A 145 -3.43 14.05 -12.26
CA ALA A 145 -3.53 13.08 -11.16
C ALA A 145 -2.24 13.06 -10.32
N LEU A 146 -1.07 13.08 -10.97
CA LEU A 146 0.21 13.18 -10.26
C LEU A 146 0.32 14.48 -9.45
N GLU A 147 -0.08 15.61 -10.02
CA GLU A 147 -0.09 16.91 -9.35
C GLU A 147 -0.93 16.87 -8.06
N ILE A 148 -2.11 16.24 -8.08
CA ILE A 148 -2.97 16.08 -6.89
C ILE A 148 -2.21 15.39 -5.74
N ILE A 149 -1.47 14.31 -6.05
CA ILE A 149 -0.69 13.57 -5.04
C ILE A 149 0.47 14.42 -4.53
N LEU A 150 1.20 15.10 -5.43
CA LEU A 150 2.33 15.96 -5.04
C LEU A 150 1.89 17.15 -4.18
N GLN A 151 0.73 17.74 -4.45
CA GLN A 151 0.17 18.84 -3.64
C GLN A 151 -0.24 18.39 -2.23
N ALA A 152 -0.50 17.10 -2.02
CA ALA A 152 -0.68 16.52 -0.69
C ALA A 152 0.65 16.39 0.09
N LYS A 153 1.79 16.64 -0.56
CA LYS A 153 3.14 16.72 0.02
C LYS A 153 3.54 15.46 0.81
N PRO A 154 3.53 14.26 0.20
CA PRO A 154 4.19 13.11 0.83
C PRO A 154 5.70 13.40 0.98
N GLU A 155 6.32 12.85 2.02
CA GLU A 155 7.76 12.98 2.22
C GLU A 155 8.57 12.23 1.15
N VAL A 156 8.02 11.13 0.61
CA VAL A 156 8.62 10.36 -0.50
C VAL A 156 7.56 10.02 -1.54
N LEU A 157 7.86 10.27 -2.81
CA LEU A 157 7.10 9.76 -3.95
C LEU A 157 7.91 8.63 -4.60
N ASN A 158 7.31 7.46 -4.69
CA ASN A 158 7.89 6.26 -5.25
C ASN A 158 7.03 5.74 -6.41
N HIS A 159 7.69 5.24 -7.45
CA HIS A 159 7.07 4.54 -8.57
C HIS A 159 8.07 3.51 -9.11
N ASN A 160 7.67 2.24 -9.11
CA ASN A 160 8.53 1.17 -9.57
C ASN A 160 8.45 1.00 -11.09
N THR A 161 9.60 0.98 -11.77
CA THR A 161 9.67 0.55 -13.17
C THR A 161 9.79 -0.97 -13.31
N GLU A 162 10.04 -1.67 -12.20
CA GLU A 162 9.99 -3.13 -12.00
C GLU A 162 11.03 -3.97 -12.75
N SER A 163 11.24 -3.72 -14.03
CA SER A 163 12.18 -4.48 -14.84
C SER A 163 12.85 -3.63 -15.90
N VAL A 164 13.81 -4.24 -16.59
CA VAL A 164 14.48 -3.63 -17.73
C VAL A 164 13.56 -3.56 -18.95
N LYS A 165 13.76 -2.57 -19.81
CA LYS A 165 12.98 -2.33 -21.04
C LYS A 165 12.77 -3.57 -21.92
N ARG A 166 13.74 -4.49 -21.98
CA ARG A 166 13.63 -5.72 -22.79
C ARG A 166 12.57 -6.70 -22.26
N LEU A 167 12.28 -6.66 -20.95
CA LEU A 167 11.32 -7.54 -20.27
C LEU A 167 9.99 -6.84 -19.98
N TYR A 168 10.00 -5.50 -19.87
CA TYR A 168 8.80 -4.68 -19.73
C TYR A 168 8.07 -4.58 -21.08
N ARG A 169 6.85 -5.10 -21.18
CA ARG A 169 6.04 -5.14 -22.41
C ARG A 169 4.71 -4.44 -22.20
#